data_AF-A0A3B1IIH2-F1
#
_entry.id   AF-A0A3B1IIH2-F1
#
_cell.length_a   1.000
_cell.length_b   1.000
_cell.length_c   1.000
_cell.angle_alpha   90.00
_cell.angle_beta   90.00
_cell.angle_gamma   90.00
#
_symmetry.space_group_name_H-M   'P 1'
#
loop_
_entity.id
_entity.type
_entity.pdbx_description
1 polymer ?
#
loop_
_entity_poly.entity_id
_entity_poly.type
_entity_poly.pdbx_seq_one_letter_code
_entity_poly.pdbx_strand_id
1 'polypeptide(L)'
;MYVSPSLSQGEMVNTLKAFNIRDDKVKNLNIFLCGPIGAGKSSIINTINSILEGQISVGYQGCLDSSVSQTLQFHERQVGNAKDGFLHLVLNDTMGLEIDQSNGVHTDDIITALKGHIKEGYKFDPQTPIDENSTYYRENPSLSDRMHCLVYVIPADKISLMDEFFQKLKTIRDAAYEMGESELEE
;
A
#
# COMPACT_ATOMS: atom_id res chain seq x y z
N MET A 1 22.07 16.24 17.95
CA MET A 1 21.86 14.92 17.33
C MET A 1 20.92 14.16 18.24
N TYR A 2 19.61 14.21 17.98
CA TYR A 2 18.64 13.44 18.75
C TYR A 2 18.75 11.98 18.28
N VAL A 3 19.38 11.15 19.11
CA VAL A 3 19.32 9.70 18.96
C VAL A 3 18.00 9.29 19.61
N SER A 4 17.01 8.94 18.79
CA SER A 4 15.78 8.31 19.29
C SER A 4 16.17 7.10 20.14
N PRO A 5 15.55 6.88 21.32
CA PRO A 5 15.82 5.69 22.10
C PRO A 5 15.53 4.47 21.21
N SER A 6 16.45 3.51 21.15
CA SER A 6 16.20 2.25 20.45
C SER A 6 15.14 1.48 21.25
N LEU A 7 13.88 1.63 20.87
CA LEU A 7 12.79 0.82 21.41
C LEU A 7 13.09 -0.66 21.12
N SER A 8 12.90 -1.51 22.12
CA SER A 8 12.90 -2.96 21.89
C SER A 8 11.74 -3.34 20.96
N GLN A 9 11.86 -4.47 20.26
CA GLN A 9 10.81 -4.95 19.36
C GLN A 9 9.43 -5.02 20.06
N GLY A 10 9.40 -5.49 21.30
CA GLY A 10 8.16 -5.56 22.09
C GLY A 10 7.56 -4.18 22.38
N GLU A 11 8.38 -3.19 22.71
CA GLU A 11 7.90 -1.82 22.97
C GLU A 11 7.39 -1.14 21.69
N MET A 12 8.03 -1.37 20.54
CA MET A 12 7.54 -0.87 19.25
C MET A 12 6.18 -1.47 18.89
N VAL A 13 6.02 -2.79 19.06
CA VAL A 13 4.74 -3.46 18.80
C VAL A 13 3.66 -2.93 19.74
N ASN A 14 3.96 -2.75 21.03
CA ASN A 14 2.99 -2.20 21.98
C ASN A 14 2.62 -0.75 21.66
N THR A 15 3.57 0.06 21.17
CA THR A 15 3.31 1.44 20.73
C THR A 15 2.37 1.46 19.53
N LEU A 16 2.59 0.56 18.56
CA LEU A 16 1.70 0.40 17.41
C LEU A 16 0.31 -0.12 17.83
N LYS A 17 0.24 -1.01 18.82
CA LYS A 17 -1.03 -1.49 19.38
C LYS A 17 -1.81 -0.40 20.13
N ALA A 18 -1.11 0.54 20.76
CA ALA A 18 -1.72 1.68 21.44
C ALA A 18 -2.00 2.87 20.51
N PHE A 19 -1.61 2.78 19.23
CA PHE A 19 -1.84 3.85 18.26
C PHE A 19 -3.34 4.01 18.01
N ASN A 20 -3.82 5.24 18.15
CA ASN A 20 -5.18 5.61 17.82
C ASN A 20 -5.19 6.86 16.96
N ILE A 21 -6.11 6.89 16.00
CA ILE A 21 -6.28 8.01 15.10
C ILE A 21 -7.07 9.10 15.83
N ARG A 22 -6.61 10.35 15.74
CA ARG A 22 -7.20 11.48 16.47
C ARG A 22 -8.42 12.07 15.77
N ASP A 23 -8.49 11.90 14.45
CA ASP A 23 -9.59 12.38 13.61
C ASP A 23 -10.67 11.30 13.53
N ASP A 24 -11.91 11.65 13.91
CA ASP A 24 -13.07 10.77 13.91
C ASP A 24 -13.58 10.42 12.50
N LYS A 25 -13.20 11.20 11.49
CA LYS A 25 -13.49 10.93 10.07
C LYS A 25 -12.57 9.85 9.48
N VAL A 26 -11.44 9.56 10.14
CA VAL A 26 -10.45 8.58 9.69
C VAL A 26 -10.44 7.36 10.61
N LYS A 27 -11.02 6.25 10.13
CA LYS A 27 -11.10 4.99 10.87
C LYS A 27 -9.83 4.15 10.79
N ASN A 28 -9.14 4.22 9.66
CA ASN A 28 -7.95 3.40 9.38
C ASN A 28 -6.88 4.25 8.69
N LEU A 29 -5.62 4.01 9.07
CA LEU A 29 -4.46 4.56 8.39
C LEU A 29 -4.07 3.61 7.24
N ASN A 30 -4.43 3.99 6.03
CA ASN A 30 -4.09 3.25 4.81
C ASN A 30 -2.67 3.61 4.34
N ILE A 31 -1.81 2.61 4.27
CA ILE A 31 -0.44 2.70 3.76
C ILE A 31 -0.40 1.96 2.42
N PHE A 32 0.10 2.61 1.38
CA PHE A 32 0.15 2.10 0.02
C PHE A 32 1.59 1.79 -0.38
N LEU A 33 1.86 0.54 -0.77
CA LEU A 33 3.19 0.11 -1.18
C LEU A 33 3.28 0.08 -2.71
N CYS A 34 4.19 0.87 -3.27
CA CYS A 34 4.42 0.98 -4.71
C CYS A 34 5.88 0.65 -5.06
N GLY A 35 6.12 0.05 -6.23
CA GLY A 35 7.46 -0.39 -6.63
C GLY A 35 7.41 -1.43 -7.75
N PRO A 36 8.56 -1.77 -8.37
CA PRO A 36 8.58 -2.68 -9.51
C PRO A 36 8.21 -4.12 -9.15
N ILE A 37 7.93 -4.92 -10.17
CA ILE A 37 7.67 -6.34 -10.02
C ILE A 37 8.92 -6.99 -9.41
N GLY A 38 8.69 -7.84 -8.40
CA GLY A 38 9.77 -8.50 -7.66
C GLY A 38 10.51 -7.62 -6.64
N ALA A 39 10.09 -6.36 -6.40
CA ALA A 39 10.71 -5.51 -5.39
C ALA A 39 10.50 -5.99 -3.93
N GLY A 40 9.59 -6.94 -3.70
CA GLY A 40 9.30 -7.48 -2.37
C GLY A 40 8.18 -6.76 -1.60
N LYS A 41 7.31 -6.00 -2.29
CA LYS A 41 6.15 -5.31 -1.68
C LYS A 41 5.28 -6.23 -0.82
N SER A 42 4.77 -7.31 -1.41
CA SER A 42 3.96 -8.31 -0.71
C SER A 42 4.73 -9.01 0.42
N SER A 43 6.03 -9.23 0.24
CA SER A 43 6.89 -9.81 1.28
C SER A 43 7.02 -8.89 2.49
N ILE A 44 7.13 -7.57 2.29
CA ILE A 44 7.13 -6.58 3.38
C ILE A 44 5.81 -6.62 4.13
N ILE A 45 4.68 -6.62 3.42
CA ILE A 45 3.33 -6.66 4.03
C ILE A 45 3.16 -7.94 4.85
N ASN A 46 3.52 -9.09 4.28
CA ASN A 46 3.45 -10.37 4.98
C ASN A 46 4.31 -10.36 6.25
N THR A 47 5.52 -9.81 6.17
CA THR A 47 6.42 -9.71 7.33
C THR A 47 5.81 -8.82 8.43
N ILE A 48 5.25 -7.67 8.07
CA ILE A 48 4.60 -6.77 9.04
C ILE A 48 3.40 -7.45 9.69
N ASN A 49 2.55 -8.12 8.91
CA ASN A 49 1.41 -8.85 9.43
C ASN A 49 1.85 -9.97 10.38
N SER A 50 2.85 -10.79 10.02
CA SER A 50 3.38 -11.83 10.92
C SER A 50 3.87 -11.26 12.26
N ILE A 51 4.58 -10.12 12.23
CA ILE A 51 5.10 -9.51 13.47
C ILE A 51 3.95 -9.02 14.36
N LEU A 52 2.94 -8.37 13.77
CA LEU A 52 1.87 -7.71 14.51
C LEU A 52 0.74 -8.66 14.93
N GLU A 53 0.51 -9.74 14.19
CA GLU A 53 -0.41 -10.81 14.55
C GLU A 53 0.14 -11.72 15.68
N GLY A 54 1.42 -11.58 16.06
CA GLY A 54 2.05 -12.39 17.10
C GLY A 54 2.18 -13.88 16.77
N GLN A 55 1.82 -14.25 15.54
CA GLN A 55 2.07 -15.55 14.97
C GLN A 55 3.08 -15.35 13.84
N ILE A 56 4.14 -16.14 13.81
CA ILE A 56 4.83 -16.36 12.55
C ILE A 56 3.76 -16.92 11.62
N SER A 57 3.14 -16.06 10.79
CA SER A 57 2.22 -16.53 9.76
C SER A 57 3.07 -17.15 8.68
N VAL A 58 3.54 -18.38 8.94
CA VAL A 58 3.61 -19.38 7.89
C VAL A 58 2.15 -19.69 7.56
N GLY A 59 1.51 -18.78 6.82
CA GLY A 59 0.21 -18.98 6.21
C GLY A 59 0.34 -19.99 5.08
N TYR A 60 0.71 -21.23 5.40
CA TYR A 60 0.43 -22.36 4.57
C TYR A 60 -0.95 -22.87 4.95
N GLN A 61 -1.98 -22.20 4.42
CA GLN A 61 -3.31 -22.77 4.35
C GLN A 61 -3.94 -22.40 3.01
N GLY A 62 -3.66 -23.26 2.03
CA GLY A 62 -4.66 -23.60 1.02
C GLY A 62 -4.80 -22.70 -0.19
N CYS A 63 -3.70 -22.40 -0.87
CA CYS A 63 -3.71 -22.52 -2.33
C CYS A 63 -2.33 -23.05 -2.76
N LEU A 64 -2.29 -24.34 -3.09
CA LEU A 64 -1.31 -24.84 -4.04
C LEU A 64 -1.57 -24.06 -5.33
N ASP A 65 -0.84 -22.97 -5.55
CA ASP A 65 -0.47 -22.55 -6.89
C ASP A 65 0.79 -21.68 -6.85
N SER A 66 1.86 -22.30 -7.32
CA SER A 66 2.92 -21.73 -8.16
C SER A 66 3.69 -20.49 -7.67
N SER A 67 5.01 -20.66 -7.60
CA SER A 67 6.00 -19.72 -8.14
C SER A 67 5.55 -18.27 -8.38
N VAL A 68 6.07 -17.32 -7.59
CA VAL A 68 6.05 -15.88 -7.92
C VAL A 68 4.64 -15.38 -8.24
N SER A 69 3.78 -15.25 -7.24
CA SER A 69 2.50 -14.56 -7.44
C SER A 69 2.79 -13.11 -7.82
N GLN A 70 2.68 -12.79 -9.11
CA GLN A 70 2.54 -11.42 -9.55
C GLN A 70 1.23 -10.92 -8.93
N THR A 71 1.30 -9.99 -7.98
CA THR A 71 0.09 -9.32 -7.48
C THR A 71 -0.58 -8.67 -8.69
N LEU A 72 -1.69 -9.23 -9.18
CA LEU A 72 -2.44 -8.67 -10.32
C LEU A 72 -3.64 -7.83 -9.86
N GLN A 73 -3.92 -7.84 -8.56
CA GLN A 73 -5.09 -7.23 -7.96
C GLN A 73 -4.70 -6.27 -6.83
N PHE A 74 -5.57 -5.30 -6.57
CA PHE A 74 -5.50 -4.43 -5.41
C PHE A 74 -5.93 -5.20 -4.15
N HIS A 75 -5.05 -5.24 -3.15
CA HIS A 75 -5.28 -5.98 -1.91
C HIS A 75 -5.06 -5.12 -0.66
N GLU A 76 -6.12 -4.90 0.09
CA GLU A 76 -6.19 -4.27 1.40
C GLU A 76 -5.96 -5.33 2.49
N ARG A 77 -4.94 -5.14 3.32
CA ARG A 77 -4.60 -6.02 4.44
C ARG A 77 -4.72 -5.26 5.74
N GLN A 78 -5.81 -5.50 6.48
CA GLN A 78 -5.96 -4.96 7.83
C GLN A 78 -4.99 -5.66 8.77
N VAL A 79 -4.27 -4.86 9.56
CA VAL A 79 -3.24 -5.35 10.46
C VAL A 79 -3.86 -5.71 11.81
N GLY A 80 -3.48 -6.86 12.35
CA GLY A 80 -3.91 -7.34 13.67
C GLY A 80 -4.65 -8.66 13.58
N ASN A 81 -5.19 -9.13 14.70
CA ASN A 81 -5.81 -10.45 14.76
C ASN A 81 -7.11 -10.41 15.58
N ALA A 82 -7.98 -11.40 15.40
CA ALA A 82 -9.25 -11.49 16.12
C ALA A 82 -9.11 -11.70 17.65
N LYS A 83 -7.91 -12.04 18.15
CA LYS A 83 -7.64 -12.33 19.56
C LYS A 83 -7.20 -11.08 20.35
N ASP A 84 -6.36 -10.25 19.75
CA ASP A 84 -5.71 -9.07 20.32
C ASP A 84 -6.36 -7.76 19.83
N GLY A 85 -7.27 -7.86 18.85
CA GLY A 85 -7.90 -6.73 18.17
C GLY A 85 -7.18 -6.37 16.87
N PHE A 86 -7.94 -5.74 15.97
CA PHE A 86 -7.39 -5.15 14.75
C PHE A 86 -6.88 -3.74 15.04
N LEU A 87 -5.73 -3.42 14.45
CA LEU A 87 -5.18 -2.06 14.46
C LEU A 87 -5.93 -1.20 13.44
N HIS A 88 -5.88 0.11 13.67
CA HIS A 88 -6.30 1.12 12.72
C HIS A 88 -5.26 1.31 11.60
N LEU A 89 -4.71 0.21 11.07
CA LEU A 89 -3.64 0.18 10.07
C LEU A 89 -4.04 -0.80 8.96
N VAL A 90 -4.00 -0.32 7.71
CA VAL A 90 -4.29 -1.13 6.53
C VAL A 90 -3.13 -0.98 5.55
N LEU A 91 -2.55 -2.11 5.14
CA LEU A 91 -1.48 -2.16 4.14
C LEU A 91 -2.07 -2.55 2.79
N ASN A 92 -1.82 -1.74 1.76
CA ASN A 92 -2.36 -1.93 0.43
C ASN A 92 -1.25 -2.43 -0.50
N ASP A 93 -1.40 -3.67 -0.98
CA ASP A 93 -0.51 -4.26 -1.98
C ASP A 93 -1.02 -3.99 -3.38
N THR A 94 -0.10 -3.72 -4.30
CA THR A 94 -0.43 -3.47 -5.71
C THR A 94 0.40 -4.30 -6.64
N MET A 95 -0.09 -4.39 -7.87
CA MET A 95 0.72 -4.83 -8.99
C MET A 95 1.99 -3.97 -9.11
N GLY A 96 3.07 -4.60 -9.54
CA GLY A 96 4.33 -3.90 -9.74
C GLY A 96 4.22 -2.84 -10.84
N LEU A 97 4.90 -1.72 -10.63
CA LEU A 97 5.03 -0.66 -11.61
C LEU A 97 6.24 -0.96 -12.49
N GLU A 98 6.08 -1.09 -13.80
CA GLU A 98 7.23 -1.25 -14.70
C GLU A 98 7.44 0.00 -15.55
N ILE A 99 8.60 0.06 -16.23
CA ILE A 99 8.94 1.14 -17.16
C ILE A 99 8.04 1.07 -18.39
N ASP A 100 7.90 -0.12 -18.98
CA ASP A 100 6.99 -0.34 -20.11
C ASP A 100 5.54 -0.18 -19.64
N GLN A 101 4.80 0.75 -20.25
CA GLN A 101 3.38 0.96 -19.91
C GLN A 101 2.52 -0.29 -20.19
N SER A 102 2.98 -1.19 -21.06
CA SER A 102 2.29 -2.44 -21.36
C SER A 102 2.47 -3.53 -20.30
N ASN A 103 3.36 -3.31 -19.32
CA ASN A 103 3.67 -4.26 -18.26
C ASN A 103 3.48 -3.57 -16.90
N GLY A 104 2.73 -4.18 -15.99
CA GLY A 104 2.52 -3.60 -14.65
C GLY A 104 1.41 -2.55 -14.58
N VAL A 105 1.28 -1.91 -13.42
CA VAL A 105 0.13 -1.05 -13.10
C VAL A 105 0.20 0.29 -13.84
N HIS A 106 -0.96 0.77 -14.32
CA HIS A 106 -1.08 2.08 -14.93
C HIS A 106 -0.89 3.19 -13.88
N THR A 107 -0.17 4.26 -14.22
CA THR A 107 0.10 5.37 -13.28
C THR A 107 -1.19 6.01 -12.77
N ASP A 108 -2.19 6.16 -13.65
CA ASP A 108 -3.49 6.73 -13.27
C ASP A 108 -4.26 5.83 -12.31
N ASP A 109 -4.11 4.50 -12.38
CA ASP A 109 -4.71 3.60 -11.40
C ASP A 109 -4.06 3.77 -10.02
N ILE A 110 -2.74 4.03 -9.97
CA ILE A 110 -2.06 4.35 -8.71
C ILE A 110 -2.64 5.65 -8.14
N ILE A 111 -2.77 6.70 -8.95
CA ILE A 111 -3.32 7.99 -8.49
C ILE A 111 -4.79 7.82 -8.04
N THR A 112 -5.57 7.03 -8.78
CA THR A 112 -6.96 6.71 -8.44
C THR A 112 -7.06 5.91 -7.13
N ALA A 113 -6.13 4.97 -6.90
CA ALA A 113 -6.01 4.27 -5.62
C ALA A 113 -5.60 5.20 -4.47
N LEU A 114 -4.66 6.13 -4.70
CA LEU A 114 -4.24 7.11 -3.70
C LEU A 114 -5.41 7.98 -3.22
N LYS A 115 -6.29 8.37 -4.16
CA LYS A 115 -7.55 9.09 -3.88
C LYS A 115 -8.61 8.23 -3.19
N GLY A 116 -8.38 6.93 -3.01
CA GLY A 116 -9.34 6.01 -2.41
C GLY A 116 -10.46 5.56 -3.33
N HIS A 117 -10.36 5.79 -4.64
CA HIS A 117 -11.41 5.44 -5.60
C HIS A 117 -11.37 3.96 -6.03
N ILE A 118 -10.36 3.18 -5.66
CA ILE A 118 -10.26 1.75 -6.00
C ILE A 118 -10.69 0.89 -4.81
N LYS A 119 -11.52 -0.13 -5.06
CA LYS A 119 -11.97 -1.12 -4.07
C LYS A 119 -11.14 -2.40 -4.11
N GLU A 120 -11.12 -3.12 -2.99
CA GLU A 120 -10.55 -4.47 -2.86
C GLU A 120 -10.92 -5.40 -4.04
N GLY A 121 -9.93 -6.13 -4.54
CA GLY A 121 -10.11 -7.13 -5.59
C GLY A 121 -10.15 -6.56 -7.01
N TYR A 122 -9.97 -5.25 -7.20
CA TYR A 122 -9.77 -4.67 -8.53
C TYR A 122 -8.56 -5.31 -9.21
N LYS A 123 -8.74 -5.82 -10.43
CA LYS A 123 -7.65 -6.37 -11.23
C LYS A 123 -7.10 -5.27 -12.15
N PHE A 124 -5.82 -4.96 -12.01
CA PHE A 124 -5.17 -3.94 -12.81
C PHE A 124 -5.05 -4.38 -14.27
N ASP A 125 -5.37 -3.45 -15.18
CA ASP A 125 -5.11 -3.61 -16.60
C ASP A 125 -3.95 -2.68 -17.00
N PRO A 126 -2.82 -3.20 -17.50
CA PRO A 126 -1.71 -2.36 -17.95
C PRO A 126 -2.10 -1.39 -19.08
N GLN A 127 -3.10 -1.73 -19.89
CA GLN A 127 -3.45 -0.98 -21.10
C GLN A 127 -4.42 0.16 -20.84
N THR A 128 -5.31 -0.01 -19.85
CA THR A 128 -6.40 0.94 -19.62
C THR A 128 -6.62 1.13 -18.13
N PRO A 129 -6.64 2.38 -17.64
CA PRO A 129 -6.99 2.64 -16.26
C PRO A 129 -8.45 2.26 -15.96
N ILE A 130 -8.78 2.15 -14.68
CA ILE A 130 -10.12 1.87 -14.19
C ILE A 130 -11.13 2.90 -14.73
N ASP A 131 -12.23 2.41 -15.26
CA ASP A 131 -13.35 3.23 -15.69
C ASP A 131 -14.25 3.58 -14.49
N GLU A 132 -14.80 4.79 -14.46
CA GLU A 132 -15.67 5.25 -13.37
C GLU A 132 -16.98 4.43 -13.25
N ASN A 133 -17.42 3.78 -14.34
CA ASN A 133 -18.57 2.87 -14.34
C ASN A 133 -18.22 1.46 -13.83
N SER A 134 -16.95 1.19 -13.52
CA SER A 134 -16.51 -0.08 -12.95
C SER A 134 -17.18 -0.32 -11.61
N THR A 135 -17.59 -1.57 -11.34
CA THR A 135 -18.09 -1.97 -10.03
C THR A 135 -17.04 -1.81 -8.92
N TYR A 136 -15.76 -1.84 -9.29
CA TYR A 136 -14.61 -1.62 -8.42
C TYR A 136 -14.24 -0.15 -8.21
N TYR A 137 -14.89 0.78 -8.93
CA TYR A 137 -14.72 2.21 -8.71
C TYR A 137 -15.60 2.69 -7.56
N ARG A 138 -15.04 3.50 -6.66
CA ARG A 138 -15.70 4.15 -5.54
C ARG A 138 -15.86 5.62 -5.88
N GLU A 139 -17.05 6.04 -6.30
CA GLU A 139 -17.32 7.41 -6.77
C GLU A 139 -17.00 8.49 -5.71
N ASN A 140 -17.43 8.28 -4.47
CA ASN A 140 -17.29 9.24 -3.38
C ASN A 140 -16.46 8.64 -2.23
N PRO A 141 -15.12 8.65 -2.30
CA PRO A 141 -14.25 8.11 -1.26
C PRO A 141 -14.29 9.00 -0.02
N SER A 142 -14.44 8.38 1.15
CA SER A 142 -14.26 9.05 2.43
C SER A 142 -12.77 9.27 2.75
N LEU A 143 -12.45 10.08 3.75
CA LEU A 143 -11.07 10.22 4.22
C LEU A 143 -10.47 8.88 4.66
N SER A 144 -11.30 7.99 5.23
CA SER A 144 -10.89 6.63 5.61
C SER A 144 -10.58 5.72 4.43
N ASP A 145 -10.98 6.09 3.21
CA ASP A 145 -10.72 5.32 1.99
C ASP A 145 -9.43 5.79 1.28
N ARG A 146 -8.96 7.01 1.57
CA ARG A 146 -7.76 7.61 0.94
C ARG A 146 -6.48 6.99 1.47
N MET A 147 -5.41 7.06 0.69
CA MET A 147 -4.09 6.61 1.13
C MET A 147 -3.39 7.72 1.90
N HIS A 148 -2.94 7.40 3.11
CA HIS A 148 -2.34 8.36 4.04
C HIS A 148 -0.81 8.33 4.02
N CYS A 149 -0.23 7.23 3.54
CA CYS A 149 1.21 7.07 3.43
C CYS A 149 1.53 6.29 2.16
N LEU A 150 2.42 6.84 1.34
CA LEU A 150 2.97 6.19 0.16
C LEU A 150 4.39 5.70 0.45
N VAL A 151 4.62 4.40 0.30
CA VAL A 151 5.91 3.75 0.53
C VAL A 151 6.44 3.21 -0.80
N TYR A 152 7.58 3.73 -1.25
CA TYR A 152 8.28 3.21 -2.42
C TYR A 152 9.24 2.09 -2.03
N VAL A 153 9.08 0.93 -2.67
CA VAL A 153 9.95 -0.23 -2.51
C VAL A 153 10.81 -0.38 -3.77
N ILE A 154 12.11 -0.14 -3.66
CA ILE A 154 13.03 -0.11 -4.80
C ILE A 154 14.12 -1.16 -4.61
N PRO A 155 14.32 -2.07 -5.58
CA PRO A 155 15.38 -3.08 -5.51
C PRO A 155 16.76 -2.42 -5.69
N ALA A 156 17.65 -2.65 -4.72
CA ALA A 156 18.93 -1.97 -4.62
C ALA A 156 19.88 -2.23 -5.81
N ASP A 157 19.76 -3.41 -6.40
CA ASP A 157 20.54 -3.88 -7.56
C ASP A 157 20.11 -3.23 -8.89
N LYS A 158 18.96 -2.54 -8.93
CA LYS A 158 18.44 -1.90 -10.15
C LYS A 158 18.43 -0.38 -10.11
N ILE A 159 18.84 0.25 -9.00
CA ILE A 159 18.79 1.71 -8.81
C ILE A 159 19.47 2.47 -9.96
N SER A 160 20.61 1.97 -10.45
CA SER A 160 21.39 2.64 -11.51
C SER A 160 20.75 2.58 -12.91
N LEU A 161 19.66 1.83 -13.10
CA LEU A 161 18.99 1.61 -14.39
C LEU A 161 17.56 2.18 -14.41
N MET A 162 17.22 3.05 -13.45
CA MET A 162 15.84 3.40 -13.12
C MET A 162 15.48 4.87 -13.38
N ASP A 163 16.23 5.63 -14.18
CA ASP A 163 15.95 7.06 -14.41
C ASP A 163 14.52 7.32 -14.90
N GLU A 164 14.04 6.55 -15.87
CA GLU A 164 12.66 6.64 -16.37
C GLU A 164 11.63 6.17 -15.33
N PHE A 165 11.98 5.16 -14.53
CA PHE A 165 11.16 4.71 -13.42
C PHE A 165 11.00 5.78 -12.34
N PHE A 166 12.08 6.51 -12.01
CA PHE A 166 12.05 7.62 -11.06
C PHE A 166 11.18 8.78 -11.55
N GLN A 167 11.07 9.00 -12.86
CA GLN A 167 10.12 9.98 -13.39
C GLN A 167 8.66 9.58 -13.11
N LYS A 168 8.30 8.30 -13.26
CA LYS A 168 6.96 7.81 -12.87
C LYS A 168 6.72 7.97 -11.37
N LEU A 169 7.69 7.61 -10.53
CA LEU A 169 7.57 7.81 -9.09
C LEU A 169 7.37 9.29 -8.76
N LYS A 170 8.09 10.18 -9.45
CA LYS A 170 7.93 11.62 -9.30
C LYS A 170 6.51 12.08 -9.67
N THR A 171 5.95 11.63 -10.78
CA THR A 171 4.56 11.94 -11.16
C THR A 171 3.57 11.51 -10.09
N ILE A 172 3.70 10.29 -9.57
CA ILE A 172 2.83 9.77 -8.50
C ILE A 172 2.97 10.61 -7.24
N ARG A 173 4.21 10.95 -6.85
CA ARG A 173 4.50 11.76 -5.66
C ARG A 173 3.93 13.16 -5.79
N ASP A 174 4.09 13.78 -6.96
CA ASP A 174 3.63 15.15 -7.20
C ASP A 174 2.08 15.18 -7.16
N ALA A 175 1.41 14.18 -7.73
CA ALA A 175 -0.04 13.99 -7.56
C ALA A 175 -0.44 13.79 -6.09
N ALA A 176 0.32 12.99 -5.32
CA ALA A 176 0.10 12.79 -3.88
C ALA A 176 0.20 14.09 -3.08
N TYR A 177 1.14 14.96 -3.47
CA TYR A 177 1.35 16.26 -2.83
C TYR A 177 0.19 17.22 -3.12
N GLU A 178 -0.24 17.33 -4.38
CA GLU A 178 -1.36 18.20 -4.76
C GLU A 178 -2.66 17.83 -4.02
N MET A 179 -2.90 16.53 -3.80
CA MET A 179 -4.03 16.07 -2.99
C MET A 179 -3.95 16.55 -1.54
N GLY A 180 -2.78 16.46 -0.92
CA GLY A 180 -2.58 16.91 0.46
C GLY A 180 -2.75 18.42 0.65
N GLU A 181 -2.37 19.23 -0.34
CA GLU A 181 -2.58 20.69 -0.28
C GLU A 181 -4.07 21.05 -0.42
N SER A 182 -4.81 20.37 -1.29
CA SER A 182 -6.26 20.61 -1.45
C SER A 182 -7.09 20.26 -0.20
N GLU A 183 -6.57 19.37 0.66
CA GLU A 183 -7.22 19.00 1.93
C GLU A 183 -6.94 19.99 3.08
N LEU A 184 -5.92 20.85 2.95
CA LEU A 184 -5.61 21.87 3.95
C LEU A 184 -6.40 23.17 3.76
N GLU A 185 -7.06 23.34 2.61
CA GLU A 185 -7.85 24.52 2.25
C GLU A 185 -9.37 24.36 2.52
N GLU A 186 -9.86 23.17 2.88
CA GLU A 186 -11.25 22.89 3.30
C GLU A 186 -11.44 22.89 4.83
#